data_AF-A0A9X5BHI8-F1
#
_entry.id   AF-A0A9X5BHI8-F1
#
_cell.length_a   1.000
_cell.length_b   1.000
_cell.length_c   1.000
_cell.angle_alpha   90.00
_cell.angle_beta   90.00
_cell.angle_gamma   90.00
#
_symmetry.space_group_name_H-M   'P 1'
#
loop_
_entity.id
_entity.type
_entity.pdbx_description
1 polymer ?
#
loop_
_entity_poly.entity_id
_entity_poly.type
_entity_poly.pdbx_seq_one_letter_code
_entity_poly.pdbx_strand_id
1 'polypeptide(L)'
;MEVIMKEKPTKAVCLLKKSLGITLALLLLIGSVAGCGSKGTDNGGASTSSGEIILNEVAHSIFYAPMYVAIEEGYFKEEGIDLTLVTGFGADKTMTAVLTDEADIGFMGSESTIYTYAGGTQDYVVNFAQLTQRAGNFLVSRQPIENFSWDMLIGADVLGGRAGDQRQTM
;
A
#
# COMPACT_ATOMS: atom_id res chain seq x y z
N MET A 1 5.58 1.01 -11.81
CA MET A 1 5.30 0.05 -10.72
C MET A 1 5.94 0.58 -9.47
N GLU A 2 5.19 0.63 -8.39
CA GLU A 2 5.59 1.27 -7.14
C GLU A 2 5.28 0.37 -5.95
N VAL A 3 5.94 0.68 -4.84
CA VAL A 3 5.70 0.05 -3.55
C VAL A 3 4.83 0.96 -2.72
N ILE A 4 3.72 0.40 -2.27
CA ILE A 4 2.69 1.10 -1.53
C ILE A 4 2.60 0.59 -0.10
N MET A 5 2.17 1.46 0.82
CA MET A 5 1.84 1.08 2.19
C MET A 5 0.73 1.98 2.74
N LYS A 6 0.00 1.49 3.74
CA LYS A 6 -0.92 2.32 4.50
C LYS A 6 -0.15 3.34 5.32
N GLU A 7 -0.51 4.62 5.25
CA GLU A 7 0.15 5.62 6.08
C GLU A 7 -0.24 5.40 7.55
N LYS A 8 0.73 5.08 8.41
CA LYS A 8 0.48 4.98 9.84
C LYS A 8 0.32 6.40 10.40
N PRO A 9 -0.70 6.67 11.24
CA PRO A 9 -0.84 7.99 11.86
C PRO A 9 0.43 8.30 12.67
N THR A 10 1.01 9.47 12.42
CA THR A 10 2.25 9.91 13.08
C THR A 10 2.05 9.87 14.59
N LYS A 11 3.02 9.35 15.36
CA LYS A 11 2.94 9.24 16.82
C LYS A 11 2.51 10.55 17.51
N ALA A 12 2.87 11.71 16.94
CA ALA A 12 2.46 13.03 17.39
C ALA A 12 0.93 13.25 17.36
N VAL A 13 0.23 12.79 16.32
CA VAL A 13 -1.24 12.92 16.20
C VAL A 13 -1.95 12.03 17.22
N CYS A 14 -1.41 10.83 17.44
CA CYS A 14 -1.94 9.90 18.43
C CYS A 14 -1.71 10.41 19.86
N LEU A 15 -0.51 10.94 20.15
CA LEU A 15 -0.17 11.60 21.42
C LEU A 15 -1.05 12.83 21.69
N LEU A 16 -1.34 13.65 20.68
CA LEU A 16 -2.19 14.84 20.82
C LEU A 16 -3.65 14.46 21.11
N LYS A 17 -4.21 13.48 20.38
CA LYS A 17 -5.57 12.94 20.65
C LYS A 17 -5.67 12.27 22.02
N LYS A 18 -4.64 11.51 22.41
CA LYS A 18 -4.57 10.89 23.74
C LYS A 18 -4.43 11.94 24.84
N SER A 19 -3.66 13.01 24.62
CA SER A 19 -3.54 14.15 25.55
C SER A 19 -4.85 14.94 25.69
N LEU A 20 -5.60 15.15 24.60
CA LEU A 20 -6.88 15.86 24.61
C LEU A 20 -7.96 15.03 25.31
N GLY A 21 -7.99 13.72 25.05
CA GLY A 21 -8.88 12.77 25.74
C GLY A 21 -8.55 12.62 27.23
N ILE A 22 -7.27 12.58 27.59
CA ILE A 22 -6.82 12.54 29.00
C ILE A 22 -7.10 13.86 29.70
N THR A 23 -6.96 15.01 29.03
CA THR A 23 -7.25 16.34 29.63
C THR A 23 -8.76 16.51 29.88
N LEU A 24 -9.60 16.04 28.95
CA LEU A 24 -11.06 16.06 29.11
C LEU A 24 -11.53 15.07 30.19
N ALA A 25 -10.90 13.90 30.31
CA ALA A 25 -11.15 12.95 31.38
C ALA A 25 -10.66 13.46 32.75
N LEU A 26 -9.49 14.12 32.82
CA LEU A 26 -8.98 14.73 34.06
C LEU A 26 -9.89 15.85 34.56
N LEU A 27 -10.43 16.69 33.67
CA LEU A 27 -11.40 17.74 34.01
C LEU A 27 -12.71 17.18 34.58
N LEU A 28 -13.10 15.97 34.17
CA LEU A 28 -14.25 15.24 34.71
C LEU A 28 -13.94 14.51 36.04
N LEU A 29 -12.69 14.15 36.29
CA LEU A 29 -12.24 13.45 37.51
C LEU A 29 -11.90 14.38 38.68
N ILE A 30 -11.61 15.67 38.46
CA ILE A 30 -11.33 16.64 39.54
C ILE A 30 -12.58 16.95 40.39
N GLY A 31 -13.78 16.55 39.96
CA GLY A 31 -15.02 16.64 40.75
C GLY A 31 -15.15 15.61 41.87
N SER A 32 -14.23 14.63 41.97
CA SER A 32 -14.36 13.57 42.95
C SER A 32 -13.01 12.96 43.31
N VAL A 33 -12.69 13.02 44.61
CA VAL A 33 -11.70 12.23 45.37
C VAL A 33 -10.43 13.00 45.77
N ALA A 34 -10.46 13.51 47.01
CA ALA A 34 -9.31 13.46 47.89
C ALA A 34 -9.02 11.98 48.21
N GLY A 35 -7.84 11.47 47.82
CA GLY A 35 -7.45 10.09 48.11
C GLY A 35 -6.09 9.72 47.48
N CYS A 36 -5.09 9.54 48.34
CA CYS A 36 -3.68 9.34 48.04
C CYS A 36 -3.33 7.88 47.63
N GLY A 37 -2.26 7.64 46.86
CA GLY A 37 -1.58 6.33 46.86
C GLY A 37 -0.76 5.88 45.63
N SER A 38 0.57 6.12 45.68
CA SER A 38 1.72 5.26 45.25
C SER A 38 1.96 4.71 43.82
N LYS A 39 3.14 5.11 43.30
CA LYS A 39 4.22 4.37 42.58
C LYS A 39 3.90 3.19 41.64
N GLY A 40 4.40 3.30 40.41
CA GLY A 40 4.73 2.17 39.52
C GLY A 40 5.67 2.61 38.39
N THR A 41 6.92 2.17 38.46
CA THR A 41 7.97 2.31 37.44
C THR A 41 7.80 1.21 36.40
N ASP A 42 7.69 1.54 35.11
CA ASP A 42 7.79 0.54 34.04
C ASP A 42 8.94 0.90 33.08
N ASN A 43 10.06 0.20 33.25
CA ASN A 43 11.08 0.00 32.24
C ASN A 43 10.65 -1.19 31.36
N GLY A 44 10.10 -0.92 30.18
CA GLY A 44 9.80 -1.93 29.17
C GLY A 44 10.86 -1.91 28.07
N GLY A 45 11.78 -2.87 28.11
CA GLY A 45 12.84 -3.06 27.11
C GLY A 45 12.28 -3.21 25.71
N ALA A 46 12.91 -2.51 24.76
CA ALA A 46 12.69 -2.69 23.34
C ALA A 46 13.19 -4.07 22.92
N SER A 47 12.25 -5.01 22.80
CA SER A 47 12.46 -6.25 22.07
C SER A 47 12.65 -5.88 20.59
N THR A 48 13.81 -6.16 20.03
CA THR A 48 14.08 -6.11 18.60
C THR A 48 13.24 -7.20 17.94
N SER A 49 11.99 -6.88 17.61
CA SER A 49 11.13 -7.74 16.81
C SER A 49 11.70 -7.77 15.39
N SER A 50 12.22 -8.92 14.95
CA SER A 50 12.25 -9.25 13.52
C SER A 50 10.82 -9.07 13.01
N GLY A 51 10.58 -8.01 12.25
CA GLY A 51 9.25 -7.70 11.74
C GLY A 51 8.95 -8.65 10.60
N GLU A 52 7.99 -9.54 10.78
CA GLU A 52 7.35 -10.19 9.64
C GLU A 52 6.72 -9.09 8.78
N ILE A 53 6.99 -9.12 7.47
CA ILE A 53 6.46 -8.18 6.49
C ILE A 53 5.78 -8.99 5.39
N ILE A 54 4.48 -8.76 5.21
CA ILE A 54 3.71 -9.37 4.13
C ILE A 54 3.71 -8.43 2.91
N LEU A 55 4.30 -8.87 1.81
CA LEU A 55 4.28 -8.19 0.52
C LEU A 55 3.22 -8.82 -0.38
N ASN A 56 2.26 -8.01 -0.82
CA ASN A 56 1.26 -8.43 -1.80
C ASN A 56 1.58 -7.87 -3.20
N GLU A 57 1.75 -8.73 -4.20
CA GLU A 57 2.02 -8.33 -5.58
C GLU A 57 0.82 -8.55 -6.50
N VAL A 58 0.66 -7.67 -7.49
CA VAL A 58 -0.46 -7.74 -8.44
C VAL A 58 -0.44 -9.00 -9.32
N ALA A 59 0.74 -9.49 -9.67
CA ALA A 59 0.94 -10.69 -10.48
C ALA A 59 2.38 -11.20 -10.36
N HIS A 60 2.57 -12.52 -10.42
CA HIS A 60 3.91 -13.11 -10.55
C HIS A 60 4.47 -12.78 -11.94
N SER A 61 5.46 -11.89 -12.00
CA SER A 61 5.92 -11.30 -13.26
C SER A 61 7.42 -11.09 -13.31
N ILE A 62 7.99 -11.27 -14.50
CA ILE A 62 9.41 -10.99 -14.81
C ILE A 62 9.81 -9.54 -14.48
N PHE A 63 8.86 -8.60 -14.48
CA PHE A 63 9.14 -7.20 -14.10
C PHE A 63 9.59 -7.05 -12.64
N TYR A 64 9.34 -8.06 -11.79
CA TYR A 64 9.74 -8.08 -10.38
C TYR A 64 10.95 -9.00 -10.14
N ALA A 65 11.63 -9.45 -11.21
CA ALA A 65 12.78 -10.33 -11.09
C ALA A 65 13.86 -9.84 -10.10
N PRO A 66 14.22 -8.54 -10.04
CA PRO A 66 15.17 -8.06 -9.03
C PRO A 66 14.71 -8.32 -7.58
N MET A 67 13.41 -8.22 -7.30
CA MET A 67 12.85 -8.52 -5.98
C MET A 67 12.91 -10.02 -5.68
N TYR A 68 12.56 -10.88 -6.64
CA TYR A 68 12.64 -12.33 -6.44
C TYR A 68 14.07 -12.81 -6.19
N VAL A 69 15.05 -12.25 -6.91
CA VAL A 69 16.47 -12.52 -6.66
C VAL A 69 16.86 -12.11 -5.25
N ALA A 70 16.42 -10.93 -4.77
CA ALA A 70 16.72 -10.49 -3.40
C ALA A 70 16.10 -11.40 -2.31
N ILE A 71 14.94 -12.02 -2.59
CA ILE A 71 14.34 -13.03 -1.71
C ILE A 71 15.17 -14.31 -1.70
N GLU A 72 15.53 -14.81 -2.88
CA GLU A 72 16.26 -16.08 -3.04
C GLU A 72 17.69 -16.00 -2.48
N GLU A 73 18.39 -14.90 -2.75
CA GLU A 73 19.74 -14.65 -2.24
C GLU A 73 19.74 -14.24 -0.75
N GLY A 74 18.58 -14.10 -0.12
CA GLY A 74 18.46 -13.90 1.33
C GLY A 74 18.72 -12.49 1.83
N TYR A 75 18.79 -11.47 0.96
CA TYR A 75 19.11 -10.09 1.34
C TYR A 75 18.15 -9.52 2.39
N PHE A 76 16.86 -9.88 2.36
CA PHE A 76 15.92 -9.48 3.40
C PHE A 76 16.25 -10.10 4.76
N LYS A 77 16.64 -11.39 4.78
CA LYS A 77 17.01 -12.10 6.01
C LYS A 77 18.29 -11.54 6.63
N GLU A 78 19.25 -11.14 5.79
CA GLU A 78 20.49 -10.49 6.24
C GLU A 78 20.21 -9.16 6.96
N GLU A 79 19.19 -8.42 6.50
CA GLU A 79 18.70 -7.18 7.14
C GLU A 79 17.69 -7.44 8.29
N GLY A 80 17.45 -8.70 8.66
CA GLY A 80 16.54 -9.08 9.74
C GLY A 80 15.05 -8.91 9.42
N ILE A 81 14.69 -8.87 8.12
CA ILE A 81 13.33 -8.78 7.61
C ILE A 81 12.85 -10.18 7.22
N ASP A 82 11.77 -10.65 7.85
CA ASP A 82 11.12 -11.89 7.46
C ASP A 82 10.01 -11.56 6.45
N LEU A 83 10.30 -11.75 5.16
CA LEU A 83 9.42 -11.34 4.08
C LEU A 83 8.55 -12.51 3.59
N THR A 84 7.23 -12.36 3.71
CA THR A 84 6.24 -13.28 3.12
C THR A 84 5.66 -12.67 1.85
N LEU A 85 5.79 -13.37 0.72
CA LEU A 85 5.26 -12.93 -0.58
C LEU A 85 3.90 -13.57 -0.88
N VAL A 86 2.91 -12.75 -1.25
CA VAL A 86 1.56 -13.18 -1.63
C VAL A 86 1.17 -12.58 -2.98
N THR A 87 0.62 -13.38 -3.90
CA THR A 87 0.09 -12.87 -5.17
C THR A 87 -1.40 -12.54 -5.04
N GLY A 88 -1.73 -11.25 -5.11
CA GLY A 88 -3.11 -10.75 -4.99
C GLY A 88 -3.94 -10.88 -6.27
N PHE A 89 -3.31 -11.05 -7.44
CA PHE A 89 -3.98 -11.15 -8.75
C PHE A 89 -4.87 -9.96 -9.08
N GLY A 90 -4.36 -8.73 -8.96
CA GLY A 90 -5.09 -7.50 -9.32
C GLY A 90 -4.72 -6.31 -8.43
N ALA A 91 -4.66 -5.11 -9.01
CA ALA A 91 -4.35 -3.88 -8.27
C ALA A 91 -5.43 -3.54 -7.24
N ASP A 92 -6.69 -3.83 -7.55
CA ASP A 92 -7.84 -3.74 -6.64
C ASP A 92 -7.68 -4.63 -5.40
N LYS A 93 -7.24 -5.87 -5.60
CA LYS A 93 -7.03 -6.85 -4.53
C LYS A 93 -5.79 -6.52 -3.70
N THR A 94 -4.68 -6.15 -4.34
CA THR A 94 -3.46 -5.70 -3.65
C THR A 94 -3.74 -4.45 -2.81
N MET A 95 -4.47 -3.47 -3.35
CA MET A 95 -4.91 -2.29 -2.60
C MET A 95 -5.79 -2.68 -1.41
N THR A 96 -6.76 -3.57 -1.62
CA THR A 96 -7.66 -4.04 -0.55
C THR A 96 -6.86 -4.70 0.57
N ALA A 97 -5.92 -5.60 0.24
CA ALA A 97 -5.09 -6.28 1.23
C ALA A 97 -4.26 -5.31 2.09
N VAL A 98 -3.72 -4.24 1.48
CA VAL A 98 -3.00 -3.20 2.23
C VAL A 98 -3.93 -2.38 3.12
N LEU A 99 -5.14 -2.05 2.65
CA LEU A 99 -6.10 -1.28 3.42
C LEU A 99 -6.69 -2.06 4.60
N THR A 100 -6.93 -3.36 4.43
CA THR A 100 -7.46 -4.27 5.46
C THR A 100 -6.40 -4.81 6.42
N ASP A 101 -5.15 -4.35 6.28
CA ASP A 101 -3.99 -4.79 7.07
C ASP A 101 -3.69 -6.31 6.89
N GLU A 102 -4.16 -6.92 5.80
CA GLU A 102 -3.79 -8.29 5.36
C GLU A 102 -2.39 -8.34 4.73
N ALA A 103 -1.91 -7.21 4.21
CA ALA A 103 -0.54 -7.03 3.74
C ALA A 103 0.03 -5.72 4.25
N ASP A 104 1.32 -5.71 4.61
CA ASP A 104 2.01 -4.51 5.09
C ASP A 104 2.39 -3.58 3.93
N ILE A 105 2.80 -4.18 2.81
CA ILE A 105 3.21 -3.48 1.59
C ILE A 105 2.60 -4.13 0.35
N GLY A 106 2.33 -3.30 -0.66
CA GLY A 106 1.78 -3.73 -1.94
C GLY A 106 2.69 -3.36 -3.11
N PHE A 107 2.75 -4.22 -4.13
CA PHE A 107 3.44 -3.98 -5.39
C PHE A 107 2.42 -3.76 -6.50
N MET A 108 2.13 -2.50 -6.81
CA MET A 108 1.12 -2.12 -7.80
C MET A 108 1.45 -0.80 -8.51
N GLY A 109 0.69 -0.50 -9.57
CA GLY A 109 0.78 0.79 -10.26
C GLY A 109 0.30 1.95 -9.38
N SER A 110 0.82 3.16 -9.61
CA SER A 110 0.42 4.36 -8.87
C SER A 110 -0.97 4.87 -9.26
N GLU A 111 -1.55 4.36 -10.34
CA GLU A 111 -2.85 4.80 -10.83
C GLU A 111 -3.93 4.63 -9.76
N SER A 112 -4.02 3.48 -9.09
CA SER A 112 -5.09 3.28 -8.12
C SER A 112 -4.89 4.06 -6.83
N THR A 113 -3.66 4.34 -6.39
CA THR A 113 -3.44 5.23 -5.23
C THR A 113 -3.86 6.65 -5.57
N ILE A 114 -3.56 7.13 -6.79
CA ILE A 114 -3.99 8.44 -7.29
C ILE A 114 -5.53 8.52 -7.35
N TYR A 115 -6.19 7.53 -7.95
CA TYR A 115 -7.66 7.53 -8.05
C TYR A 115 -8.35 7.45 -6.68
N THR A 116 -7.81 6.64 -5.76
CA THR A 116 -8.35 6.49 -4.40
C THR A 116 -8.22 7.80 -3.61
N TYR A 117 -7.10 8.49 -3.78
CA TYR A 117 -6.86 9.81 -3.19
C TYR A 117 -7.81 10.87 -3.78
N ALA A 118 -7.93 10.92 -5.11
CA ALA A 118 -8.84 11.84 -5.79
C ALA A 118 -10.32 11.62 -5.41
N GLY A 119 -10.69 10.38 -5.07
CA GLY A 119 -12.01 10.02 -4.55
C GLY A 119 -12.31 10.50 -3.12
N GLY A 120 -11.34 11.11 -2.42
CA GLY A 120 -11.53 11.69 -1.09
C GLY A 120 -11.43 10.69 0.07
N THR A 121 -10.81 9.52 -0.15
CA THR A 121 -10.60 8.52 0.91
C THR A 121 -9.65 9.05 1.99
N GLN A 122 -10.05 8.95 3.27
CA GLN A 122 -9.21 9.43 4.38
C GLN A 122 -8.14 8.42 4.83
N ASP A 123 -8.38 7.12 4.61
CA ASP A 123 -7.37 6.07 4.78
C ASP A 123 -6.59 5.90 3.47
N TYR A 124 -5.70 6.85 3.19
CA TYR A 124 -4.92 6.82 1.96
C TYR A 124 -3.68 5.93 2.10
N VAL A 125 -3.40 5.26 1.00
CA VAL A 125 -2.18 4.49 0.79
C VAL A 125 -1.17 5.40 0.12
N VAL A 126 0.08 5.33 0.58
CA VAL A 126 1.18 6.14 0.08
C VAL A 126 2.14 5.30 -0.75
N ASN A 127 2.68 5.92 -1.79
CA ASN A 127 3.73 5.35 -2.62
C ASN A 127 5.08 5.82 -2.07
N PHE A 128 5.93 4.89 -1.61
CA PHE A 128 7.18 5.26 -0.94
C PHE A 128 8.44 4.83 -1.70
N ALA A 129 8.30 3.93 -2.68
CA ALA A 129 9.41 3.51 -3.53
C ALA A 129 8.92 3.22 -4.96
N GLN A 130 9.79 3.48 -5.94
CA GLN A 130 9.52 3.24 -7.36
C GLN A 130 10.41 2.12 -7.87
N LEU A 131 9.81 1.07 -8.42
CA LEU A 131 10.54 -0.06 -9.02
C LEU A 131 10.79 0.16 -10.52
N THR A 132 9.78 0.64 -11.24
CA THR A 132 9.89 0.90 -12.69
C THR A 132 9.47 2.33 -13.01
N GLN A 133 10.31 3.03 -13.79
CA GLN A 133 10.04 4.42 -14.22
C GLN A 133 8.93 4.50 -15.28
N ARG A 134 8.77 3.46 -16.10
CA ARG A 134 7.75 3.39 -17.15
C ARG A 134 7.12 2.01 -17.17
N ALA A 135 5.84 1.98 -17.54
CA ALA A 135 5.15 0.75 -17.88
C ALA A 135 5.41 0.41 -19.36
N GLY A 136 5.59 -0.88 -19.65
CA GLY A 136 5.57 -1.40 -21.01
C GLY A 136 4.13 -1.52 -21.49
N ASN A 137 3.54 -0.41 -21.92
CA ASN A 137 2.19 -0.42 -22.49
C ASN A 137 2.28 -0.70 -24.00
N PHE A 138 1.49 -1.64 -24.47
CA PHE A 138 1.44 -2.02 -25.88
C PHE A 138 0.02 -1.90 -26.39
N LEU A 139 -0.14 -1.28 -27.55
CA LEU A 139 -1.36 -1.37 -28.34
C LEU A 139 -1.11 -2.39 -29.44
N VAL A 140 -1.87 -3.49 -29.42
CA VAL A 140 -1.67 -4.62 -30.34
C VAL A 140 -2.92 -4.81 -31.18
N SER A 141 -2.75 -4.80 -32.51
CA SER A 141 -3.82 -5.13 -33.44
C SER A 141 -3.85 -6.63 -33.75
N ARG A 142 -5.05 -7.19 -33.91
CA ARG A 142 -5.23 -8.57 -34.39
C ARG A 142 -4.86 -8.75 -35.86
N GLN A 143 -4.83 -7.65 -36.62
CA GLN A 143 -4.53 -7.62 -38.05
C GLN A 143 -3.39 -6.62 -38.32
N PRO A 144 -2.54 -6.88 -39.33
CA PRO A 144 -1.50 -5.92 -39.72
C PRO A 144 -2.07 -4.54 -40.07
N ILE A 145 -1.41 -3.47 -39.61
CA ILE A 145 -1.72 -2.08 -39.95
C ILE A 145 -0.39 -1.41 -40.35
N GLU A 146 -0.27 -1.02 -41.62
CA GLU A 146 0.98 -0.45 -42.15
C GLU A 146 1.20 1.00 -41.73
N ASN A 147 0.13 1.81 -41.67
CA ASN A 147 0.20 3.25 -41.37
C ASN A 147 -0.77 3.60 -40.23
N PHE A 148 -0.41 3.20 -39.00
CA PHE A 148 -1.23 3.49 -37.82
C PHE A 148 -1.36 5.01 -37.57
N SER A 149 -2.59 5.45 -37.27
CA SER A 149 -2.89 6.77 -36.71
C SER A 149 -3.81 6.61 -35.50
N TRP A 150 -3.66 7.50 -34.51
CA TRP A 150 -4.51 7.52 -33.32
C TRP A 150 -5.99 7.73 -33.64
N ASP A 151 -6.31 8.45 -34.72
CA ASP A 151 -7.68 8.67 -35.18
C ASP A 151 -8.40 7.36 -35.53
N MET A 152 -7.65 6.30 -35.87
CA MET A 152 -8.22 4.98 -36.15
C MET A 152 -8.85 4.31 -34.92
N LEU A 153 -8.55 4.80 -33.72
CA LEU A 153 -9.16 4.30 -32.49
C LEU A 153 -10.51 4.95 -32.19
N ILE A 154 -10.82 6.10 -32.79
CA ILE A 154 -12.07 6.81 -32.56
C ILE A 154 -13.23 5.94 -33.05
N GLY A 155 -14.17 5.63 -32.15
CA GLY A 155 -15.29 4.73 -32.38
C GLY A 155 -14.93 3.25 -32.44
N ALA A 156 -13.66 2.87 -32.25
CA ALA A 156 -13.24 1.48 -32.20
C ALA A 156 -13.46 0.88 -30.80
N ASP A 157 -13.74 -0.42 -30.77
CA ASP A 157 -13.75 -1.19 -29.53
C ASP A 157 -12.31 -1.55 -29.13
N VAL A 158 -11.77 -0.88 -28.11
CA VAL A 158 -10.45 -1.21 -27.54
C VAL A 158 -10.63 -2.15 -26.34
N LEU A 159 -9.97 -3.30 -26.40
CA LEU A 159 -9.98 -4.30 -25.32
C LEU A 159 -8.89 -3.96 -24.30
N GLY A 160 -9.29 -3.84 -23.02
CA GLY A 160 -8.36 -3.70 -21.90
C GLY A 160 -7.63 -5.00 -21.55
N GLY A 161 -6.66 -4.91 -20.65
CA GLY A 161 -5.82 -6.05 -20.25
C GLY A 161 -6.53 -7.08 -19.38
N ARG A 162 -7.63 -6.71 -18.69
CA ARG A 162 -8.37 -7.58 -17.78
C ARG A 162 -9.88 -7.49 -18.00
N ALA A 163 -10.60 -8.58 -17.74
CA ALA A 163 -12.06 -8.57 -17.73
C ALA A 163 -12.56 -7.64 -16.60
N GLY A 164 -13.29 -6.58 -16.96
CA GLY A 164 -13.69 -5.52 -16.04
C GLY A 164 -12.96 -4.19 -16.27
N ASP A 165 -11.82 -4.20 -16.97
CA ASP A 165 -11.33 -2.98 -17.61
C ASP A 165 -12.40 -2.56 -18.62
N GLN A 166 -12.99 -1.40 -18.41
CA GLN A 166 -14.05 -0.88 -19.26
C GLN A 166 -13.61 -0.93 -20.72
N ARG A 167 -14.48 -1.46 -21.60
CA ARG A 167 -14.30 -1.32 -23.04
C ARG A 167 -14.27 0.18 -23.34
N GLN A 168 -13.09 0.71 -23.66
CA GLN A 168 -12.95 2.12 -23.95
C GLN A 168 -13.31 2.30 -25.42
N THR A 169 -14.47 2.92 -25.67
CA THR A 169 -14.73 3.53 -26.97
C THR A 169 -13.98 4.86 -26.96
N MET A 170 -12.92 4.96 -27.77
CA MET A 170 -12.20 6.23 -27.91
C MET A 170 -12.95 7.20 -28.81
#